data_AF-A0A077NYP2-F1
#
_entry.id   AF-A0A077NYP2-F1
#
_cell.length_a   1.000
_cell.length_b   1.000
_cell.length_c   1.000
_cell.angle_alpha   90.00
_cell.angle_beta   90.00
_cell.angle_gamma   90.00
#
_symmetry.space_group_name_H-M   'P 1'
#
loop_
_entity.id
_entity.type
_entity.pdbx_description
1 polymer ?
#
loop_
_entity_poly.entity_id
_entity_poly.type
_entity_poly.pdbx_seq_one_letter_code
_entity_poly.pdbx_strand_id
1 'polypeptide(L)'
;MPQIVMENLKNLYYDMRANKLEVQVYNVQLGAIGFNICFSIAENPFVLTLTSRTDNPEFFLFKITKGFKVETYLDLITFQRLRNILYTGKEGNKLSTKNFLQ
;
A
#
# COMPACT_ATOMS: atom_id res chain seq x y z
N MET A 1 -15.85 3.33 12.94
CA MET A 1 -14.73 3.90 12.17
C MET A 1 -14.78 3.28 10.78
N PRO A 2 -14.68 4.06 9.68
CA PRO A 2 -14.66 3.47 8.34
C PRO A 2 -13.53 2.44 8.25
N GLN A 3 -13.66 1.42 7.42
CA GLN A 3 -12.62 0.42 7.18
C GLN A 3 -12.54 0.25 5.66
N ILE A 4 -11.34 0.39 5.10
CA ILE A 4 -11.14 0.19 3.67
C ILE A 4 -10.81 -1.28 3.47
N VAL A 5 -11.71 -2.00 2.81
CA VAL A 5 -11.51 -3.41 2.46
C VAL A 5 -10.73 -3.45 1.17
N MET A 6 -9.53 -4.02 1.20
CA MET A 6 -8.74 -4.25 0.00
C MET A 6 -9.08 -5.64 -0.57
N GLU A 7 -10.14 -5.72 -1.37
CA GLU A 7 -10.58 -7.00 -1.96
C GLU A 7 -9.47 -7.65 -2.81
N ASN A 8 -8.65 -6.85 -3.48
CA ASN A 8 -7.49 -7.32 -4.24
C ASN A 8 -6.43 -7.97 -3.34
N LEU A 9 -6.20 -7.47 -2.13
CA LEU A 9 -5.28 -8.07 -1.16
C LEU A 9 -5.82 -9.38 -0.59
N LYS A 10 -7.15 -9.49 -0.44
CA LYS A 10 -7.80 -10.73 -0.04
C LYS A 10 -7.62 -11.81 -1.10
N ASN A 11 -7.85 -11.49 -2.38
CA ASN A 11 -7.64 -12.44 -3.48
C ASN A 11 -6.17 -12.85 -3.57
N LEU A 12 -5.26 -11.87 -3.53
CA LEU A 12 -3.82 -12.12 -3.52
C LEU A 12 -3.40 -13.05 -2.36
N TYR A 13 -3.95 -12.87 -1.17
CA TYR A 13 -3.68 -13.76 -0.05
C TYR A 13 -4.09 -15.21 -0.32
N TYR A 14 -5.28 -15.44 -0.87
CA TYR A 14 -5.74 -16.79 -1.18
C TYR A 14 -4.87 -17.44 -2.25
N ASP A 15 -4.49 -16.68 -3.28
CA ASP A 15 -3.58 -17.16 -4.32
C ASP A 15 -2.20 -17.50 -3.74
N MET A 16 -1.64 -16.63 -2.89
CA MET A 16 -0.38 -16.88 -2.20
C MET A 16 -0.46 -18.15 -1.34
N ARG A 17 -1.53 -18.34 -0.58
CA ARG A 17 -1.75 -19.54 0.24
C ARG A 17 -1.86 -20.80 -0.61
N ALA A 18 -2.58 -20.74 -1.74
CA ALA A 18 -2.72 -21.86 -2.66
C ALA A 18 -1.37 -22.27 -3.28
N ASN A 19 -0.51 -21.28 -3.56
CA ASN A 19 0.82 -21.48 -4.14
C ASN A 19 1.94 -21.63 -3.11
N LYS A 20 1.62 -21.67 -1.80
CA LYS A 20 2.60 -21.73 -0.69
C LYS A 20 3.65 -20.59 -0.75
N LEU A 21 3.21 -19.41 -1.17
CA LEU A 21 4.02 -18.19 -1.18
C LEU A 21 3.81 -17.41 0.12
N GLU A 22 4.90 -17.01 0.75
CA GLU A 22 4.85 -16.18 1.96
C GLU A 22 5.03 -14.69 1.65
N VAL A 23 5.71 -14.37 0.56
CA VAL A 23 6.01 -13.00 0.13
C VAL A 23 5.71 -12.88 -1.36
N GLN A 24 5.00 -11.81 -1.72
CA GLN A 24 4.79 -11.40 -3.10
C GLN A 24 5.33 -9.99 -3.30
N VAL A 25 6.18 -9.82 -4.32
CA VAL A 25 6.68 -8.51 -4.74
C VAL A 25 6.17 -8.21 -6.15
N TYR A 26 5.76 -6.97 -6.38
CA TYR A 26 5.33 -6.49 -7.69
C TYR A 26 5.49 -4.98 -7.79
N ASN A 27 5.52 -4.49 -9.03
CA ASN A 27 5.67 -3.06 -9.29
C ASN A 27 4.32 -2.48 -9.70
N VAL A 28 4.00 -1.30 -9.18
CA VAL A 28 2.79 -0.56 -9.54
C VAL A 28 3.18 0.86 -9.93
N GLN A 29 2.55 1.37 -10.98
CA GLN A 29 2.65 2.78 -11.36
C GLN A 29 1.42 3.52 -10.81
N LEU A 30 1.63 4.55 -10.00
CA LEU A 30 0.59 5.40 -9.44
C LEU A 30 0.82 6.85 -9.86
N GLY A 31 0.14 7.28 -10.92
CA GLY A 31 0.40 8.57 -11.55
C GLY A 31 1.81 8.62 -12.14
N ALA A 32 2.59 9.64 -11.76
CA ALA A 32 3.97 9.81 -12.23
C ALA A 32 4.99 8.96 -11.46
N ILE A 33 4.60 8.36 -10.33
CA ILE A 33 5.53 7.65 -9.44
C ILE A 33 5.32 6.14 -9.52
N GLY A 34 6.41 5.40 -9.73
CA GLY A 34 6.44 3.95 -9.59
C GLY A 34 6.66 3.54 -8.13
N PHE A 35 6.11 2.40 -7.75
CA PHE A 35 6.31 1.81 -6.43
C PHE A 35 6.69 0.33 -6.56
N ASN A 36 7.65 -0.10 -5.75
CA ASN A 36 7.84 -1.52 -5.45
C ASN A 36 6.93 -1.86 -4.26
N ILE A 37 5.98 -2.76 -4.48
CA ILE A 37 5.07 -3.26 -3.46
C ILE A 37 5.60 -4.61 -2.98
N CYS A 38 5.68 -4.80 -1.67
CA CYS A 38 5.93 -6.12 -1.08
C CYS A 38 4.84 -6.43 -0.07
N PHE A 39 4.12 -7.52 -0.30
CA PHE A 39 3.12 -8.06 0.59
C PHE A 39 3.61 -9.38 1.20
N SER A 40 3.73 -9.41 2.52
CA SER A 40 4.19 -10.57 3.30
C SER A 40 3.06 -11.09 4.19
N ILE A 41 2.79 -12.38 4.09
CA ILE A 41 1.84 -13.12 4.91
C ILE A 41 2.52 -14.04 5.93
N ALA A 42 3.85 -14.00 6.01
CA ALA A 42 4.64 -14.80 6.95
C ALA A 42 4.39 -14.41 8.42
N GLU A 43 4.03 -13.14 8.64
CA GLU A 43 3.87 -12.54 9.96
C GLU A 43 2.39 -12.29 10.28
N ASN A 44 2.05 -12.15 11.56
CA ASN A 44 0.73 -11.74 12.00
C ASN A 44 0.84 -10.53 12.96
N PRO A 45 0.35 -9.33 12.58
CA PRO A 45 -0.40 -9.02 11.36
C PRO A 45 0.43 -9.14 10.08
N PHE A 46 -0.22 -9.35 8.92
CA PHE A 46 0.48 -9.36 7.64
C PHE A 46 1.08 -7.98 7.37
N VAL A 47 2.09 -7.90 6.52
CA VAL A 47 2.81 -6.66 6.25
C VAL A 47 2.69 -6.30 4.78
N LEU A 48 2.31 -5.06 4.50
CA LEU A 48 2.37 -4.46 3.19
C LEU A 48 3.37 -3.31 3.23
N THR A 49 4.31 -3.29 2.29
CA THR A 49 5.28 -2.21 2.16
C THR A 49 5.21 -1.59 0.78
N LEU A 50 5.47 -0.29 0.73
CA LEU A 50 5.58 0.50 -0.49
C LEU A 50 6.91 1.22 -0.47
N THR A 51 7.70 1.04 -1.51
CA THR A 51 8.95 1.80 -1.72
C THR A 51 8.83 2.59 -3.01
N SER A 52 8.92 3.92 -2.95
CA SER A 52 8.86 4.74 -4.16
C SER A 52 10.10 4.52 -5.04
N ARG A 53 9.91 4.58 -6.35
CA ARG A 53 10.95 4.48 -7.37
C ARG A 53 11.29 5.88 -7.88
N THR A 54 11.93 6.64 -7.00
CA THR A 54 12.38 8.03 -7.20
C THR A 54 13.88 8.14 -6.92
N ASP A 55 14.52 9.24 -7.30
CA ASP A 55 15.94 9.46 -6.98
C ASP A 55 16.23 9.46 -5.47
N ASN A 56 15.23 9.86 -4.68
CA ASN A 56 15.19 9.71 -3.22
C ASN A 56 14.04 8.77 -2.85
N PRO A 57 14.26 7.44 -2.74
CA PRO A 57 13.22 6.48 -2.40
C PRO A 57 12.68 6.70 -0.99
N GLU A 58 11.35 6.65 -0.85
CA GLU A 58 10.68 6.67 0.43
C GLU A 58 10.03 5.32 0.71
N PHE A 59 10.15 4.89 1.96
CA PHE A 59 9.58 3.64 2.45
C PHE A 59 8.35 3.89 3.33
N PHE A 60 7.34 3.06 3.10
CA PHE A 60 6.08 3.03 3.84
C PHE A 60 5.77 1.59 4.25
N LEU A 61 5.32 1.41 5.49
CA LEU A 61 4.94 0.10 6.04
C LEU A 61 3.53 0.18 6.62
N PHE A 62 2.71 -0.79 6.26
CA PHE A 62 1.33 -0.91 6.68
C PHE A 62 1.11 -2.29 7.27
N LYS A 63 0.57 -2.35 8.49
CA LYS A 63 0.12 -3.59 9.11
C LYS A 63 -1.29 -3.92 8.60
N ILE A 64 -1.46 -5.10 8.04
CA ILE A 64 -2.73 -5.62 7.56
C ILE A 64 -3.26 -6.60 8.61
N THR A 65 -4.30 -6.17 9.32
CA THR A 65 -4.94 -6.98 10.35
C THR A 65 -5.90 -8.02 9.75
N LYS A 66 -6.34 -8.98 10.57
CA LYS A 66 -7.29 -10.02 10.16
C LYS A 66 -8.53 -9.41 9.50
N GLY A 67 -8.93 -9.99 8.36
CA GLY A 67 -9.99 -9.46 7.51
C GLY A 67 -9.53 -8.47 6.45
N PHE A 68 -8.21 -8.40 6.17
CA PHE A 68 -7.61 -7.53 5.13
C PHE A 68 -7.86 -6.04 5.38
N LYS A 69 -7.73 -5.64 6.64
CA LYS A 69 -7.97 -4.28 7.10
C LYS A 69 -6.64 -3.59 7.36
N VAL A 70 -6.41 -2.49 6.66
CA VAL A 70 -5.38 -1.52 7.03
C VAL A 70 -5.96 -0.62 8.12
N GLU A 71 -5.11 -0.10 9.00
CA GLU A 71 -5.52 1.03 9.85
C GLU A 71 -6.10 2.15 8.98
N THR A 72 -7.28 2.62 9.35
CA THR A 72 -8.01 3.59 8.53
C THR A 72 -7.35 4.96 8.48
N TYR A 73 -6.40 5.20 9.37
CA TYR A 73 -5.73 6.47 9.54
C TYR A 73 -4.24 6.21 9.46
N LEU A 74 -3.60 6.89 8.52
CA LEU A 74 -2.15 7.03 8.55
C LEU A 74 -1.83 8.12 9.56
N ASP A 75 -0.72 7.95 10.28
CA ASP A 75 -0.18 9.05 11.06
C ASP A 75 0.11 10.24 10.13
N LEU A 76 0.05 11.44 10.69
CA LEU A 76 0.13 12.67 9.91
C LEU A 76 1.41 12.76 9.07
N ILE A 77 2.52 12.23 9.56
CA ILE A 77 3.82 12.29 8.90
C ILE A 77 3.82 11.33 7.70
N THR A 78 3.42 10.08 7.90
CA THR A 78 3.28 9.08 6.83
C THR A 78 2.31 9.57 5.75
N PHE A 79 1.18 10.14 6.15
CA PHE A 79 0.22 10.73 5.22
C PHE A 79 0.82 11.88 4.41
N GLN A 80 1.51 12.83 5.07
CA GLN A 80 2.14 13.96 4.40
C GLN A 80 3.22 13.51 3.42
N ARG A 81 4.06 12.55 3.81
CA ARG A 81 5.10 11.97 2.95
C ARG A 81 4.49 11.30 1.71
N LEU A 82 3.53 10.40 1.91
CA LEU A 82 2.86 9.72 0.80
C LEU A 82 2.13 10.72 -0.13
N ARG A 83 1.47 11.73 0.46
CA ARG A 83 0.86 12.82 -0.29
C ARG A 83 1.91 13.57 -1.11
N ASN A 84 3.01 13.99 -0.52
CA ASN A 84 4.02 14.77 -1.23
C ASN A 84 4.57 14.02 -2.45
N ILE A 85 4.84 12.71 -2.31
CA ILE A 85 5.30 11.86 -3.41
C ILE A 85 4.26 11.75 -4.52
N LEU A 86 3.00 11.44 -4.17
CA LEU A 86 1.95 11.27 -5.18
C LEU A 86 1.64 12.56 -5.95
N TYR A 87 1.99 13.72 -5.38
CA TYR A 87 1.78 15.03 -5.98
C TYR A 87 3.01 15.61 -6.65
N THR A 88 4.19 15.02 -6.48
CA THR A 88 5.42 15.53 -7.12
C THR A 88 5.36 15.46 -8.66
N GLY A 89 4.31 14.83 -9.23
CA GLY A 89 3.98 14.87 -10.66
C GLY A 89 2.54 15.30 -10.99
N LYS A 90 1.78 15.89 -10.06
CA LYS A 90 0.44 16.45 -10.31
C LYS A 90 0.36 17.87 -9.76
N GLU A 91 0.33 18.86 -10.64
CA GLU A 91 -0.21 20.18 -10.31
C GLU A 91 -1.71 20.03 -9.99
N GLY A 92 -2.09 19.81 -8.73
CA GLY A 92 -3.50 19.70 -8.38
C GLY A 92 -3.79 19.15 -6.99
N ASN A 93 -4.18 20.03 -6.07
CA ASN A 93 -4.25 19.90 -4.61
C ASN A 93 -5.25 18.91 -3.95
N LYS A 94 -5.72 17.82 -4.58
CA LYS A 94 -6.65 16.87 -3.89
C LYS A 94 -6.45 15.38 -4.21
N LEU A 95 -6.28 14.57 -3.16
CA LEU A 95 -6.16 13.12 -3.19
C LEU A 95 -7.24 12.56 -2.26
N SER A 96 -8.15 11.79 -2.85
CA SER A 96 -9.09 10.97 -2.13
C SER A 96 -8.44 9.61 -1.87
N THR A 97 -8.38 9.19 -0.60
CA THR A 97 -7.92 7.85 -0.21
C THR A 97 -8.77 6.73 -0.81
N LYS A 98 -10.01 7.03 -1.22
CA LYS A 98 -10.89 6.12 -1.98
C LYS A 98 -10.34 5.79 -3.37
N ASN A 99 -9.62 6.72 -4.00
CA ASN A 99 -9.07 6.52 -5.35
C ASN A 99 -7.72 5.78 -5.32
N PHE A 100 -7.12 5.58 -4.15
CA PHE A 100 -5.83 4.90 -3.97
C PHE A 100 -6.00 3.40 -3.64
N LEU A 101 -7.11 3.04 -3.00
CA LEU A 101 -7.33 1.70 -2.43
C LEU A 101 -8.48 0.91 -3.09
N GLN A 102 -9.10 1.45 -4.15
CA GLN A 102 -10.00 0.70 -5.02
C GLN A 102 -9.21 -0.01 -6.13
#